data_AF-A0A7K1A3H4-F1
#
_entry.id   AF-A0A7K1A3H4-F1
#
_cell.length_a   1.000
_cell.length_b   1.000
_cell.length_c   1.000
_cell.angle_alpha   90.00
_cell.angle_beta   90.00
_cell.angle_gamma   90.00
#
_symmetry.space_group_name_H-M   'P 1'
#
loop_
_entity.id
_entity.type
_entity.pdbx_description
1 polymer ?
#
loop_
_entity_poly.entity_id
_entity_poly.type
_entity_poly.pdbx_seq_one_letter_code
_entity_poly.pdbx_strand_id
1 'polypeptide(L)'
;ANDPLTAARIAELENELLALELTALRVVAHSTDGEPHPASSVLKLKGTELQQAVSELMMDLAGPASIASGAGADSALADWAPHVTPTYLNLRKASIYGGSNEIQRQIISRTILGL
;
A
#
# COMPACT_ATOMS: atom_id res chain seq x y z
N ALA A 1 3.32 -16.81 -12.65
CA ALA A 1 1.93 -17.22 -12.40
C ALA A 1 1.80 -18.59 -11.72
N ASN A 2 2.74 -19.53 -11.90
CA ASN A 2 2.65 -20.90 -11.33
C ASN A 2 3.53 -21.15 -10.09
N ASP A 3 4.09 -20.10 -9.48
CA ASP A 3 4.83 -20.25 -8.23
C ASP A 3 3.85 -20.18 -7.05
N PRO A 4 3.70 -21.24 -6.23
CA PRO A 4 2.79 -21.25 -5.09
C PRO A 4 3.07 -20.15 -4.07
N LEU A 5 4.34 -19.75 -3.88
CA LEU A 5 4.70 -18.71 -2.91
C LEU A 5 4.27 -17.33 -3.39
N THR A 6 4.52 -17.02 -4.66
CA THR A 6 4.00 -15.81 -5.30
C THR A 6 2.48 -15.76 -5.23
N ALA A 7 1.79 -16.86 -5.55
CA ALA A 7 0.33 -16.92 -5.52
C ALA A 7 -0.22 -16.70 -4.10
N ALA A 8 0.41 -17.30 -3.08
CA ALA A 8 0.04 -17.08 -1.69
C ALA A 8 0.21 -15.61 -1.28
N ARG A 9 1.34 -14.98 -1.64
CA ARG A 9 1.60 -13.57 -1.33
C ARG A 9 0.62 -12.61 -2.02
N ILE A 10 0.19 -12.91 -3.25
CA ILE A 10 -0.88 -12.16 -3.92
C ILE A 10 -2.19 -12.31 -3.15
N ALA A 11 -2.60 -13.53 -2.80
CA ALA A 11 -3.83 -13.78 -2.07
C ALA A 11 -3.84 -13.10 -0.68
N GLU A 12 -2.71 -13.07 0.01
CA GLU A 12 -2.56 -12.33 1.27
C GLU A 12 -2.78 -10.83 1.09
N LEU A 13 -2.18 -10.22 0.07
CA LEU A 13 -2.36 -8.80 -0.23
C LEU A 13 -3.79 -8.47 -0.66
N GLU A 14 -4.44 -9.34 -1.43
CA GLU A 14 -5.85 -9.20 -1.81
C GLU A 14 -6.78 -9.27 -0.58
N ASN A 15 -6.52 -10.19 0.35
CA ASN A 15 -7.27 -10.29 1.60
C ASN A 15 -7.10 -9.05 2.48
N GLU A 16 -5.87 -8.55 2.62
CA GLU A 16 -5.59 -7.30 3.36
C GLU A 16 -6.25 -6.08 2.70
N LEU A 17 -6.26 -6.02 1.36
CA LEU A 17 -6.96 -4.97 0.61
C LEU A 17 -8.47 -5.01 0.87
N LEU A 18 -9.08 -6.20 0.80
CA LEU A 18 -10.51 -6.38 1.07
C LEU A 18 -10.85 -6.02 2.51
N ALA A 19 -10.02 -6.41 3.47
CA ALA A 19 -10.20 -6.04 4.88
C ALA A 19 -10.11 -4.51 5.07
N LEU A 20 -9.17 -3.85 4.40
CA LEU A 20 -9.03 -2.40 4.44
C LEU A 20 -10.24 -1.70 3.83
N GLU A 21 -10.74 -2.18 2.67
CA GLU A 21 -11.92 -1.64 2.01
C GLU A 21 -13.17 -1.76 2.89
N LEU A 22 -13.43 -2.94 3.46
CA LEU A 22 -14.55 -3.14 4.40
C LEU A 22 -14.42 -2.25 5.64
N THR A 23 -13.21 -2.05 6.14
CA THR A 23 -12.95 -1.13 7.26
C THR A 23 -13.24 0.31 6.86
N ALA A 24 -12.84 0.74 5.66
CA ALA A 24 -13.13 2.08 5.16
C ALA A 24 -14.64 2.31 5.02
N LEU A 25 -15.39 1.33 4.48
CA LEU A 25 -16.84 1.38 4.40
C LEU A 25 -17.50 1.49 5.78
N ARG A 26 -17.02 0.75 6.79
CA ARG A 26 -17.50 0.86 8.17
C ARG A 26 -17.27 2.26 8.74
N VAL A 27 -16.08 2.83 8.52
CA VAL A 27 -15.75 4.18 8.99
C VAL A 27 -16.68 5.22 8.37
N VAL A 28 -16.94 5.13 7.06
CA VAL A 28 -17.87 6.03 6.37
C VAL A 28 -19.31 5.83 6.85
N ALA A 29 -19.74 4.58 7.05
CA ALA A 29 -21.10 4.30 7.52
C ALA A 29 -21.38 4.80 8.94
N HIS A 30 -20.33 4.95 9.77
CA HIS A 30 -20.45 5.41 11.17
C HIS A 30 -19.89 6.82 11.37
N SER A 31 -19.52 7.55 10.31
CA SER A 31 -19.11 8.95 10.42
C SER A 31 -20.34 9.84 10.56
N THR A 32 -20.45 10.56 11.68
CA THR A 32 -21.50 11.54 11.93
C THR A 32 -20.94 12.96 11.86
N ASP A 33 -21.68 13.88 11.24
CA ASP A 33 -21.46 15.34 11.30
C ASP A 33 -20.09 15.87 10.86
N GLY A 34 -19.36 15.11 10.01
CA GLY A 34 -18.07 15.55 9.47
C GLY A 34 -16.91 15.56 10.47
N GLU A 35 -17.13 15.00 11.67
CA GLU A 35 -16.10 14.90 12.68
C GLU A 35 -15.02 13.87 12.28
N PRO A 36 -13.74 14.13 12.57
CA PRO A 36 -12.65 13.21 12.27
C PRO A 36 -12.84 11.87 13.01
N HIS A 37 -13.08 10.79 12.28
CA HIS A 37 -13.17 9.47 12.90
C HIS A 37 -11.74 8.98 13.27
N PRO A 38 -11.49 8.55 14.53
CA PRO A 38 -10.17 8.05 14.95
C PRO A 38 -9.61 6.89 14.11
N ALA A 39 -10.48 6.10 13.46
CA ALA A 39 -10.11 5.01 12.58
C ALA A 39 -9.51 5.50 11.24
N SER A 40 -9.64 6.78 10.88
CA SER A 40 -8.98 7.35 9.71
C SER A 40 -7.45 7.19 9.76
N SER A 41 -6.85 7.31 10.96
CA SER A 41 -5.42 7.03 11.18
C SER A 41 -5.07 5.56 10.96
N VAL A 42 -5.96 4.63 11.32
CA VAL A 42 -5.81 3.19 11.05
C VAL A 42 -5.85 2.93 9.54
N LEU A 43 -6.82 3.52 8.84
CA LEU A 43 -6.95 3.40 7.38
C LEU A 43 -5.71 3.94 6.66
N LYS A 44 -5.21 5.12 7.06
CA LYS A 44 -3.98 5.69 6.48
C LYS A 44 -2.79 4.78 6.73
N LEU A 45 -2.62 4.28 7.95
CA LEU A 45 -1.49 3.42 8.31
C LEU A 45 -1.49 2.11 7.51
N LYS A 46 -2.62 1.40 7.51
CA LYS A 46 -2.74 0.12 6.80
C LYS A 46 -2.69 0.30 5.28
N GLY A 47 -3.28 1.37 4.76
CA GLY A 47 -3.23 1.70 3.34
C GLY A 47 -1.80 1.95 2.84
N THR A 48 -0.97 2.67 3.60
CA THR A 48 0.43 2.91 3.18
C THR A 48 1.30 1.67 3.31
N GLU A 49 1.10 0.86 4.35
CA GLU A 49 1.79 -0.43 4.49
C GLU A 49 1.45 -1.37 3.32
N LEU A 50 0.17 -1.42 2.92
CA LEU A 50 -0.27 -2.24 1.79
C LEU A 50 0.27 -1.74 0.45
N GLN A 51 0.29 -0.42 0.22
CA GLN A 51 0.91 0.16 -0.97
C GLN A 51 2.40 -0.18 -1.08
N GLN A 52 3.13 -0.13 0.04
CA GLN A 52 4.54 -0.55 0.07
C GLN A 52 4.66 -2.03 -0.29
N ALA A 53 3.90 -2.91 0.37
CA ALA A 53 3.98 -4.35 0.15
C ALA A 53 3.62 -4.75 -1.30
N VAL A 54 2.61 -4.12 -1.92
CA VAL A 54 2.26 -4.34 -3.33
C VAL A 54 3.38 -3.86 -4.25
N SER A 55 3.92 -2.67 -4.02
CA SER A 55 5.00 -2.14 -4.86
C SER A 55 6.31 -2.94 -4.74
N GLU A 56 6.58 -3.50 -3.56
CA GLU A 56 7.69 -4.44 -3.32
C GLU A 56 7.47 -5.76 -4.06
N LEU A 57 6.26 -6.34 -4.01
CA LEU A 57 5.94 -7.52 -4.80
C LEU A 57 6.12 -7.27 -6.30
N MET A 58 5.73 -6.09 -6.81
CA MET A 58 5.95 -5.74 -8.21
C MET A 58 7.44 -5.66 -8.58
N MET A 59 8.30 -5.15 -7.69
CA MET A 59 9.76 -5.19 -7.86
C MET A 59 10.28 -6.63 -7.92
N ASP A 60 9.83 -7.50 -7.01
CA ASP A 60 10.21 -8.91 -6.97
C ASP A 60 9.80 -9.65 -8.26
N LEU A 61 8.58 -9.40 -8.75
CA LEU A 61 8.05 -9.98 -9.99
C LEU A 61 8.79 -9.48 -11.23
N ALA A 62 9.20 -8.21 -11.27
CA ALA A 62 9.99 -7.66 -12.36
C ALA A 62 11.42 -8.24 -12.37
N GLY A 63 11.94 -8.61 -11.19
CA GLY A 63 13.28 -9.13 -11.03
C GLY A 63 14.33 -8.22 -11.69
N PRO A 64 15.26 -8.74 -12.52
CA PRO A 64 16.25 -7.93 -13.21
C PRO A 64 15.68 -6.83 -14.13
N ALA A 65 14.46 -7.00 -14.64
CA ALA A 65 13.82 -6.00 -15.52
C ALA A 65 13.52 -4.68 -14.80
N SER A 66 13.49 -4.68 -13.46
CA SER A 66 13.34 -3.46 -12.64
C SER A 66 14.48 -2.45 -12.86
N ILE A 67 15.67 -2.88 -13.30
CA ILE A 67 16.79 -1.97 -13.56
C ILE A 67 16.55 -1.11 -14.82
N ALA A 68 15.72 -1.57 -15.75
CA ALA A 68 15.41 -0.88 -17.01
C ALA A 68 14.35 0.22 -16.84
N SER A 69 14.42 0.97 -15.73
CA SER A 69 13.53 2.07 -15.43
C SER A 69 13.52 3.10 -16.57
N GLY A 70 12.35 3.39 -17.12
CA GLY A 70 12.20 4.36 -18.20
C GLY A 70 12.70 3.89 -19.57
N ALA A 71 12.92 2.58 -19.77
CA ALA A 71 13.09 2.03 -21.11
C ALA A 71 11.88 2.39 -22.01
N GLY A 72 12.15 2.76 -23.27
CA GLY A 72 11.13 3.19 -24.22
C GLY A 72 10.22 2.06 -24.71
N ALA A 73 9.16 2.42 -25.44
CA ALA A 73 8.15 1.49 -25.95
C ALA A 73 8.72 0.42 -26.92
N ASP A 74 9.90 0.63 -27.48
CA ASP A 74 10.58 -0.34 -28.36
C ASP A 74 11.39 -1.40 -27.59
N SER A 75 11.32 -1.38 -26.25
CA SER A 75 11.96 -2.37 -25.38
C SER A 75 11.35 -3.77 -25.57
N ALA A 76 12.18 -4.81 -25.50
CA ALA A 76 11.70 -6.20 -25.49
C ALA A 76 11.08 -6.64 -24.15
N LEU A 77 11.04 -5.74 -23.16
CA LEU A 77 10.45 -5.99 -21.84
C LEU A 77 8.93 -5.88 -21.89
N ALA A 78 8.27 -6.53 -20.95
CA ALA A 78 6.83 -6.31 -20.75
C ALA A 78 6.56 -4.85 -20.38
N ASP A 79 5.50 -4.26 -20.94
CA ASP A 79 5.17 -2.83 -20.85
C ASP A 79 5.15 -2.28 -19.43
N TRP A 80 4.76 -3.09 -18.44
CA TRP A 80 4.69 -2.67 -17.04
C TRP A 80 6.06 -2.60 -16.36
N ALA A 81 7.04 -3.40 -16.80
CA ALA A 81 8.33 -3.57 -16.11
C ALA A 81 9.14 -2.27 -15.98
N PRO A 82 9.27 -1.43 -17.04
CA PRO A 82 9.96 -0.14 -16.95
C PRO A 82 9.34 0.86 -15.96
N HIS A 83 8.06 0.67 -15.59
CA HIS A 83 7.33 1.55 -14.69
C HIS A 83 7.39 1.11 -13.21
N VAL A 84 7.90 -0.09 -12.91
CA VAL A 84 7.88 -0.65 -11.55
C VAL A 84 8.77 0.16 -10.61
N THR A 85 10.04 0.35 -10.97
CA THR A 85 11.01 1.09 -10.15
C THR A 85 10.59 2.53 -9.85
N PRO A 86 10.18 3.36 -10.82
CA PRO A 86 9.73 4.71 -10.49
C PRO A 86 8.46 4.70 -9.62
N THR A 87 7.56 3.74 -9.82
CA THR A 87 6.37 3.58 -8.98
C THR A 87 6.73 3.21 -7.54
N TYR A 88 7.60 2.21 -7.35
CA TYR A 88 8.10 1.77 -6.05
C TYR A 88 8.74 2.94 -5.29
N LEU A 89 9.70 3.63 -5.91
CA LEU A 89 10.38 4.78 -5.30
C LEU A 89 9.42 5.91 -4.96
N ASN A 90 8.45 6.18 -5.83
CA ASN A 90 7.45 7.21 -5.58
C ASN A 90 6.49 6.83 -4.43
N LEU A 91 6.12 5.56 -4.28
CA LEU A 91 5.21 5.10 -3.22
C LEU A 91 5.89 5.01 -1.85
N ARG A 92 7.23 4.93 -1.77
CA ARG A 92 7.94 4.99 -0.49
C ARG A 92 7.60 6.24 0.33
N LYS A 93 7.34 7.37 -0.32
CA LYS A 93 7.00 8.63 0.36
C LYS A 93 5.66 8.55 1.11
N ALA A 94 4.76 7.64 0.73
CA ALA A 94 3.41 7.52 1.31
C ALA A 94 3.42 7.22 2.83
N SER A 95 4.43 6.53 3.34
CA SER A 95 4.58 6.33 4.78
C SER A 95 5.08 7.56 5.55
N ILE A 96 5.35 8.68 4.86
CA ILE A 96 5.96 9.89 5.42
C ILE A 96 5.03 11.10 5.28
N TYR A 97 4.59 11.43 4.05
CA TYR A 97 3.75 12.62 3.85
C TYR A 97 2.33 12.40 4.38
N GLY A 98 1.64 13.51 4.71
CA GLY A 98 0.31 13.44 5.31
C GLY A 98 0.31 12.85 6.73
N GLY A 99 1.45 12.93 7.43
CA GLY A 99 1.69 12.35 8.74
C GLY A 99 2.33 10.97 8.64
N SER A 100 3.53 10.80 9.20
CA SER A 100 4.29 9.55 9.08
C SER A 100 3.58 8.37 9.74
N ASN A 101 3.95 7.15 9.38
CA ASN A 101 3.36 5.94 9.98
C ASN A 101 3.60 5.89 11.50
N GLU A 102 4.73 6.41 12.00
CA GLU A 102 5.02 6.54 13.43
C GLU A 102 4.04 7.51 14.11
N ILE A 103 3.76 8.65 13.47
CA ILE A 103 2.77 9.61 13.96
C ILE A 103 1.36 8.98 13.97
N GLN A 104 0.99 8.21 12.94
CA GLN A 104 -0.30 7.51 12.94
C GLN A 104 -0.41 6.48 14.07
N ARG A 105 0.64 5.70 14.33
CA ARG A 105 0.68 4.76 15.47
C ARG A 105 0.50 5.48 16.80
N GLN A 106 1.14 6.64 16.97
CA GLN A 106 0.94 7.47 18.16
C GLN A 106 -0.49 8.03 18.29
N ILE A 107 -1.09 8.48 17.19
CA ILE A 107 -2.48 8.95 17.21
C ILE A 107 -3.39 7.81 17.64
N ILE A 108 -3.25 6.62 17.03
CA ILE A 108 -4.01 5.41 17.39
C ILE A 108 -3.86 5.07 18.87
N SER A 109 -2.63 5.10 19.41
CA SER A 109 -2.37 4.88 20.84
C SER A 109 -3.19 5.83 21.71
N ARG A 110 -3.16 7.13 21.42
CA ARG A 110 -3.83 8.15 22.23
C ARG A 110 -5.35 8.15 22.06
N THR A 111 -5.84 7.99 20.83
CA THR A 111 -7.26 8.22 20.51
C THR A 111 -8.11 6.95 20.60
N ILE A 112 -7.53 5.77 20.40
CA ILE A 112 -8.24 4.49 20.44
C ILE A 112 -7.89 3.71 21.70
N LEU A 113 -6.61 3.65 22.07
CA LEU A 113 -6.16 2.84 23.22
C LEU A 113 -6.12 3.62 24.55
N GLY A 114 -6.08 4.96 24.51
CA GLY A 114 -5.99 5.80 25.71
C GLY A 114 -4.65 5.71 26.44
N LEU A 115 -3.59 5.33 25.72
CA LEU A 115 -2.21 5.15 26.23
C LEU A 115 -1.31 6.35 25.92
#